data_AF-A0A1I5M6G4-F1
#
_entry.id   AF-A0A1I5M6G4-F1
#
_cell.length_a   1.000
_cell.length_b   1.000
_cell.length_c   1.000
_cell.angle_alpha   90.00
_cell.angle_beta   90.00
_cell.angle_gamma   90.00
#
_symmetry.space_group_name_H-M   'P 1'
#
loop_
_entity.id
_entity.type
_entity.pdbx_description
1 polymer ?
#
loop_
_entity_poly.entity_id
_entity_poly.type
_entity_poly.pdbx_seq_one_letter_code
_entity_poly.pdbx_strand_id
1 'polypeptide(L)' 'METVTSMERRLDIYSKYGFTIDYNMQDYRDAPFFKKKLAQAEANLARCPIPSDLIELAKKNRNRLLHKQRMVDGLPSQST' A
#
# COMPACT_ATOMS: atom_id res chain seq x y z
N MET A 1 21.73 -35.02 16.07
CA MET A 1 21.77 -35.15 14.60
C MET A 1 21.13 -33.91 14.02
N GLU A 2 21.95 -33.09 13.36
CA GLU A 2 21.51 -31.93 12.59
C GLU A 2 21.05 -32.39 11.21
N THR A 3 19.97 -31.82 10.69
CA THR A 3 19.73 -31.74 9.25
C THR A 3 19.23 -30.34 8.92
N VAL A 4 20.18 -29.49 8.60
CA VAL A 4 19.98 -28.20 7.93
C VAL A 4 19.64 -28.53 6.47
N THR A 5 18.36 -28.43 6.08
CA THR A 5 18.00 -28.32 4.66
C THR A 5 17.74 -26.87 4.33
N SER A 6 18.85 -26.21 4.04
CA SER A 6 19.01 -25.12 3.09
C SER A 6 18.11 -25.33 1.86
N MET A 7 16.93 -24.71 1.85
CA MET A 7 16.28 -24.33 0.60
C MET A 7 16.32 -22.80 0.52
N GLU A 8 17.31 -22.36 -0.25
CA GLU A 8 17.46 -21.08 -0.92
C GLU A 8 16.27 -20.12 -0.80
N ARG A 9 16.21 -19.37 0.31
CA ARG A 9 15.57 -18.05 0.29
C ARG A 9 16.57 -17.03 -0.20
N ARG A 10 16.91 -17.09 -1.49
CA ARG A 10 17.46 -15.92 -2.19
C ARG A 10 16.35 -14.90 -2.35
N LEU A 11 15.99 -14.25 -1.24
CA LEU A 11 15.22 -13.02 -1.26
C LEU A 11 16.18 -11.86 -1.60
N ASP A 12 16.90 -11.99 -2.71
CA ASP A 12 17.64 -10.90 -3.32
C ASP A 12 16.64 -10.00 -4.05
N ILE A 13 15.82 -9.31 -3.27
CA ILE A 13 15.20 -8.08 -3.74
C ILE A 13 15.44 -7.05 -2.65
N TYR A 14 16.65 -6.49 -2.67
CA TYR A 14 16.91 -5.17 -2.13
C TYR A 14 15.92 -4.20 -2.79
N SER A 15 14.76 -4.02 -2.16
CA SER A 15 13.82 -2.98 -2.53
C SER A 15 14.52 -1.65 -2.32
N LYS A 16 14.73 -0.93 -3.41
CA LYS A 16 15.25 0.45 -3.46
C LYS A 16 14.43 1.43 -2.59
N TYR A 17 13.28 0.99 -2.08
CA TYR A 17 12.43 1.66 -1.12
C TYR A 17 12.42 0.82 0.17
N GLY A 18 12.92 1.37 1.26
CA GLY A 18 13.12 0.69 2.55
C GLY A 18 11.83 0.32 3.29
N PHE A 19 10.95 -0.45 2.66
CA PHE A 19 9.85 -1.12 3.31
C PHE A 19 9.79 -2.56 2.82
N THR A 20 9.73 -3.48 3.77
CA THR A 20 9.54 -4.91 3.54
C THR A 20 8.04 -5.17 3.62
N ILE A 21 7.44 -5.71 2.54
CA ILE A 21 6.06 -6.17 2.59
C ILE A 21 6.07 -7.50 3.33
N ASP A 22 5.59 -7.51 4.57
CA ASP A 22 5.40 -8.74 5.32
C ASP A 22 4.13 -9.44 4.80
N TYR A 23 4.30 -10.55 4.11
CA TYR A 23 3.20 -11.37 3.60
C TYR A 23 2.36 -12.01 4.72
N ASN A 24 2.82 -11.96 5.97
CA ASN A 24 2.06 -12.32 7.17
C ASN A 24 1.37 -11.11 7.82
N MET A 25 1.26 -9.96 7.13
CA MET A 25 0.52 -8.81 7.65
C MET A 25 -0.92 -9.22 8.01
N GLN A 26 -1.17 -9.26 9.31
CA GLN A 26 -2.49 -9.51 9.86
C GLN A 26 -3.44 -8.37 9.45
N ASP A 27 -4.68 -8.72 9.10
CA ASP A 27 -5.68 -7.69 8.77
C ASP A 27 -6.10 -6.95 10.04
N TYR A 28 -5.56 -5.75 10.23
CA TYR A 28 -5.80 -4.93 11.42
C TYR A 28 -7.06 -4.06 11.33
N ARG A 29 -7.91 -4.22 10.31
CA ARG A 29 -9.15 -3.44 10.17
C ARG A 29 -10.02 -3.49 11.42
N ASP A 30 -10.06 -4.65 12.09
CA ASP A 30 -10.86 -4.86 13.29
C ASP A 30 -10.13 -4.61 14.62
N ALA A 31 -8.82 -4.35 14.57
CA ALA A 31 -8.04 -4.11 15.77
C ALA A 31 -8.52 -2.82 16.47
N PRO A 32 -8.83 -2.87 17.79
CA PRO A 32 -9.34 -1.71 18.54
C PRO A 32 -8.41 -0.50 18.45
N PHE A 33 -7.09 -0.75 18.40
CA PHE A 33 -6.07 0.28 18.23
C PHE A 33 -6.23 1.03 16.91
N PHE A 34 -6.42 0.32 15.81
CA PHE A 34 -6.59 0.92 14.48
C PHE A 34 -7.92 1.65 14.37
N LYS A 35 -9.01 1.12 14.94
CA LYS A 35 -10.31 1.81 15.01
C LYS A 35 -10.19 3.16 15.71
N LYS A 36 -9.45 3.22 16.83
CA LYS A 36 -9.20 4.48 17.55
C LYS A 36 -8.37 5.48 16.72
N LYS A 37 -7.32 5.01 16.04
CA LYS A 37 -6.48 5.85 15.18
C LYS A 37 -7.24 6.38 13.96
N LEU A 38 -8.09 5.54 13.37
CA LEU A 38 -8.96 5.90 12.25
C LEU A 38 -9.96 6.98 12.67
N ALA A 39 -10.69 6.78 13.78
CA ALA A 39 -11.62 7.78 14.31
C ALA A 39 -10.92 9.12 14.64
N GLN A 40 -9.69 9.08 15.17
CA GLN A 40 -8.90 10.28 15.42
C GLN A 40 -8.52 11.01 14.12
N ALA A 41 -8.11 10.27 13.09
CA ALA A 41 -7.78 10.83 11.79
C ALA A 41 -9.01 11.48 11.13
N GLU A 42 -10.18 10.83 11.20
CA GLU A 42 -11.45 11.37 10.70
C GLU A 42 -11.86 12.65 11.44
N ALA A 43 -11.74 12.67 12.77
CA ALA A 43 -12.03 13.87 13.56
C ALA A 43 -11.08 15.04 13.21
N ASN A 44 -9.81 14.75 12.94
CA ASN A 44 -8.84 15.76 12.51
C ASN A 44 -9.16 16.29 11.11
N LEU A 45 -9.57 15.42 10.19
CA LEU A 45 -9.99 15.80 8.84
C LEU A 45 -11.24 16.68 8.85
N ALA A 46 -12.18 16.41 9.76
CA ALA A 46 -13.37 17.26 9.93
C ALA A 46 -13.00 18.67 10.43
N ARG A 47 -11.95 18.78 11.26
CA ARG A 47 -11.45 20.07 11.79
C ARG A 47 -10.59 20.83 10.78
N CYS A 48 -9.78 20.12 10.02
CA CYS A 48 -8.87 20.65 9.03
C CYS A 48 -9.09 19.90 7.71
N PRO A 49 -10.05 20.33 6.89
CA PRO A 49 -10.34 19.66 5.63
C PRO A 49 -9.14 19.76 4.69
N ILE A 50 -8.86 18.67 3.99
CA ILE A 50 -7.82 18.66 2.96
C ILE A 50 -8.30 19.55 1.80
N PRO A 51 -7.47 20.50 1.31
CA PRO A 51 -7.77 21.26 0.11
C PRO A 51 -8.16 20.36 -1.07
N SER A 52 -9.21 20.74 -1.79
CA SER A 52 -9.72 20.02 -2.97
C SER A 52 -8.62 19.69 -3.98
N ASP A 53 -7.71 20.62 -4.20
CA ASP A 53 -6.63 20.52 -5.19
C ASP A 53 -5.67 19.38 -4.85
N LEU A 54 -5.40 19.17 -3.56
CA LEU A 54 -4.57 18.06 -3.10
C LEU A 54 -5.30 16.71 -3.23
N ILE A 55 -6.62 16.69 -3.02
CA ILE A 55 -7.44 15.50 -3.23
C ILE A 55 -7.45 15.10 -4.71
N GLU A 56 -7.64 16.07 -5.61
CA GLU A 56 -7.61 15.85 -7.05
C GLU A 56 -6.22 15.41 -7.54
N LEU A 57 -5.17 16.05 -7.05
CA LEU A 57 -3.79 15.67 -7.35
C LEU A 57 -3.51 14.22 -6.91
N ALA A 58 -3.96 13.83 -5.71
CA ALA A 58 -3.84 12.46 -5.21
C ALA A 58 -4.60 11.46 -6.10
N LYS A 59 -5.83 11.77 -6.50
CA LYS A 59 -6.62 10.94 -7.43
C LYS A 59 -5.92 10.77 -8.79
N LYS A 60 -5.39 11.86 -9.35
CA LYS A 60 -4.64 11.84 -10.62
C LYS A 60 -3.39 10.97 -10.52
N ASN A 61 -2.63 11.12 -9.44
CA ASN A 61 -1.45 10.31 -9.20
C ASN A 61 -1.79 8.82 -9.03
N ARG A 62 -2.86 8.49 -8.30
CA ARG A 62 -3.35 7.11 -8.15
C ARG A 62 -3.69 6.50 -9.51
N ASN A 63 -4.47 7.21 -10.34
CA ASN A 63 -4.88 6.71 -11.64
C ASN A 63 -3.67 6.51 -12.57
N ARG A 64 -2.69 7.42 -12.53
CA ARG A 64 -1.43 7.26 -13.28
C ARG A 64 -0.66 6.02 -12.83
N LEU A 65 -0.64 5.74 -11.53
CA LEU A 65 0.07 4.58 -10.97
C LEU A 65 -0.63 3.27 -11.34
N LEU A 66 -1.96 3.23 -11.26
CA LEU A 66 -2.77 2.09 -11.72
C LEU A 66 -2.64 1.84 -13.22
N HIS A 67 -2.59 2.89 -14.03
CA HIS A 67 -2.39 2.76 -15.48
C HIS A 67 -1.01 2.20 -15.83
N LYS A 68 0.05 2.68 -15.17
CA LYS A 68 1.41 2.11 -15.30
C LYS A 68 1.45 0.63 -14.89
N GLN A 69 0.80 0.27 -13.78
CA GLN A 69 0.73 -1.12 -13.32
C GLN A 69 0.06 -2.02 -14.37
N ARG A 70 -1.07 -1.59 -14.95
CA ARG A 70 -1.75 -2.34 -16.03
C ARG A 70 -0.89 -2.53 -17.28
N MET A 71 -0.10 -1.54 -17.66
CA MET A 71 0.85 -1.66 -18.78
C MET A 71 1.94 -2.69 -18.49
N VAL A 72 2.43 -2.76 -17.25
CA VAL A 72 3.38 -3.79 -16.81
C VAL A 72 2.73 -5.18 -16.83
N ASP A 73 1.47 -5.27 -16.41
CA ASP A 73 0.72 -6.53 -16.34
C ASP A 73 0.17 -6.99 -17.71
N GLY A 74 0.43 -6.26 -18.80
CA GLY A 74 -0.03 -6.59 -20.16
C GLY A 74 -1.55 -6.46 -20.35
N LEU A 75 -2.25 -5.78 -19.45
CA LEU A 75 -3.70 -5.61 -19.49
C LEU A 75 -4.09 -4.39 -20.33
N PRO A 76 -5.17 -4.48 -21.13
CA PRO A 76 -5.61 -3.36 -21.95
C PRO A 76 -5.98 -2.15 -21.09
N SER A 77 -5.50 -0.98 -21.52
CA SER A 77 -5.91 0.30 -20.95
C SER A 77 -7.42 0.45 -21.12
N GLN A 78 -8.15 0.70 -20.03
CA GLN A 78 -9.56 1.08 -20.17
C GLN A 78 -9.61 2.52 -20.67
N SER A 79 -10.06 2.65 -21.92
CA SER A 79 -10.45 3.92 -22.52
C SER A 79 -11.74 4.39 -21.83
N THR A 80 -11.65 5.45 -21.04
CA THR A 80 -12.80 6.32 -20.74
C THR A 80 -12.82 7.45 -21.74
#